data_AF-A0A8S3TT63-F1
#
_entry.id   AF-A0A8S3TT63-F1
#
_cell.length_a   1.000
_cell.length_b   1.000
_cell.length_c   1.000
_cell.angle_alpha   90.00
_cell.angle_beta   90.00
_cell.angle_gamma   90.00
#
_symmetry.space_group_name_H-M   'P 1'
#
loop_
_entity.id
_entity.type
_entity.pdbx_description
1 polymer ?
#
loop_
_entity_poly.entity_id
_entity_poly.type
_entity_poly.pdbx_seq_one_letter_code
_entity_poly.pdbx_strand_id
1 'polypeptide(L)'
;MSDEFTAYCKLKLDKDLKPAISNALSPHLHKDFLSRGEISLTLEIKNNFISEIHKTKTKFSDYKYIEILNTQISTFQLKGTDRLEERLKKTAERVSYQYKTKFRCGRKRSSFNEGITKIAVYDSELQDVTSLSYRLSKFEEDKIELSIRCKELHKQLLSEEKQRSRGNADYQKLETITEKLKRENDSLHKCLDLLEKHHISSVGGKPVGDLGKSQRYAKMQTLKTQSAKALWFAETYGLTPKNLVFETEHGEDINIRFGEQTESQSENDEIRLKEILFLLDKFAISDQAYHEIAMKTNDLPKFYLIKNCRDKFNEGIQLERTPGNVPGAFLNFRSEVENAIKQKFNDVPTDDAQKKVRIKVSGDGTKVSRISNYVVMSFSLIDDETSLSSLHQKTLAIVKCTENYENIRSSLKPLFDDINELYSEGTILIEDRQYEIEVFFGGDMKFVQLCLGLSSAIAEYACRWCKVSKMERSDFSKS
;
A
#
# COMPACT_ATOMS: atom_id res chain seq x y z
N MET A 1 -14.60 4.68 37.61
CA MET A 1 -15.22 5.97 38.00
C MET A 1 -16.64 5.68 38.40
N SER A 2 -17.04 6.27 39.53
CA SER A 2 -18.29 6.02 40.25
C SER A 2 -19.52 6.11 39.35
N ASP A 3 -20.47 5.24 39.66
CA ASP A 3 -21.75 5.01 39.00
C ASP A 3 -22.70 6.21 39.21
N GLU A 4 -22.34 7.40 38.72
CA GLU A 4 -23.12 8.64 38.84
C GLU A 4 -24.17 8.78 37.73
N PHE A 5 -24.89 7.69 37.44
CA PHE A 5 -26.22 7.85 36.85
C PHE A 5 -27.17 8.18 38.01
N THR A 6 -27.35 9.48 38.28
CA THR A 6 -28.26 9.95 39.35
C THR A 6 -29.64 9.33 39.14
N ALA A 7 -30.32 8.94 40.23
CA ALA A 7 -31.68 8.41 40.25
C ALA A 7 -32.65 9.15 39.30
N TYR A 8 -32.47 10.47 39.15
CA TYR A 8 -33.16 11.35 38.21
C TYR A 8 -33.04 10.92 36.73
N CYS A 9 -31.86 10.52 36.27
CA CYS A 9 -31.62 10.10 34.89
C CYS A 9 -32.22 8.71 34.61
N LYS A 10 -32.26 7.80 35.60
CA LYS A 10 -32.97 6.51 35.49
C LYS A 10 -34.50 6.70 35.44
N LEU A 11 -35.06 7.56 36.31
CA LEU A 11 -36.51 7.85 36.36
C LEU A 11 -37.06 8.51 35.07
N LYS A 12 -36.27 9.32 34.37
CA LYS A 12 -36.71 10.04 33.15
C LYS A 12 -36.73 9.15 31.89
N LEU A 13 -35.92 8.08 31.91
CA LEU A 13 -35.79 7.09 30.84
C LEU A 13 -36.79 5.92 30.99
N ASP A 14 -37.32 5.69 32.19
CA ASP A 14 -38.29 4.64 32.45
C ASP A 14 -39.67 5.00 31.86
N LYS A 15 -40.06 4.31 30.78
CA LYS A 15 -41.29 4.60 30.02
C LYS A 15 -42.57 4.32 30.83
N ASP A 16 -42.47 3.54 31.90
CA ASP A 16 -43.61 3.11 32.71
C ASP A 16 -44.09 4.15 33.74
N LEU A 17 -43.28 5.17 34.04
CA LEU A 17 -43.68 6.32 34.89
C LEU A 17 -44.40 7.43 34.10
N LYS A 18 -44.37 7.39 32.77
CA LYS A 18 -44.75 8.51 31.90
C LYS A 18 -46.25 8.72 31.62
N PRO A 19 -47.21 7.87 32.03
CA PRO A 19 -48.62 8.25 31.92
C PRO A 19 -49.37 8.08 33.25
N ALA A 20 -49.45 9.13 34.07
CA ALA A 20 -50.45 9.14 35.15
C ALA A 20 -50.98 10.53 35.57
N ILE A 21 -50.29 11.63 35.27
CA ILE A 21 -50.70 12.95 35.77
C ILE A 21 -50.77 13.91 34.59
N SER A 22 -51.98 14.38 34.25
CA SER A 22 -52.17 15.37 33.19
C SER A 22 -51.51 16.70 33.58
N ASN A 23 -50.96 17.40 32.58
CA ASN A 23 -50.28 18.70 32.65
C ASN A 23 -51.08 19.86 33.28
N ALA A 24 -52.21 19.61 33.94
CA ALA A 24 -53.12 20.65 34.41
C ALA A 24 -52.85 21.13 35.84
N LEU A 25 -51.87 20.60 36.59
CA LEU A 25 -51.72 20.88 38.03
C LEU A 25 -50.26 20.91 38.50
N SER A 26 -49.46 21.86 38.01
CA SER A 26 -48.07 22.06 38.44
C SER A 26 -47.99 22.57 39.88
N PRO A 27 -47.00 22.14 40.69
CA PRO A 27 -46.65 22.82 41.94
C PRO A 27 -46.29 24.28 41.69
N HIS A 28 -46.84 25.20 42.47
CA HIS A 28 -46.54 26.64 42.36
C HIS A 28 -45.74 27.12 43.56
N LEU A 29 -44.76 27.98 43.33
CA LEU A 29 -43.94 28.57 44.38
C LEU A 29 -44.32 30.04 44.56
N HIS A 30 -44.86 30.36 45.72
CA HIS A 30 -45.20 31.73 46.12
C HIS A 30 -44.18 32.27 47.12
N LYS A 31 -43.81 33.54 47.00
CA LYS A 31 -42.88 34.20 47.92
C LYS A 31 -43.65 34.72 49.12
N ASP A 32 -43.45 34.13 50.30
CA ASP A 32 -44.11 34.56 51.54
C ASP A 32 -43.10 34.89 52.65
N PHE A 33 -43.23 36.11 53.19
CA PHE A 33 -42.62 36.66 54.41
C PHE A 33 -41.10 36.46 54.67
N LEU A 34 -40.44 37.57 55.03
CA LEU A 34 -39.09 37.60 55.59
C LEU A 34 -39.19 37.46 57.12
N SER A 35 -38.68 36.36 57.68
CA SER A 35 -38.45 36.27 59.12
C SER A 35 -37.03 35.78 59.40
N ARG A 36 -36.27 36.58 60.17
CA ARG A 36 -34.94 36.24 60.71
C ARG A 36 -33.95 35.66 59.68
N GLY A 37 -33.69 36.41 58.60
CA GLY A 37 -32.50 36.22 57.76
C GLY A 37 -32.55 35.15 56.66
N GLU A 38 -33.61 34.34 56.58
CA GLU A 38 -33.80 33.37 55.48
C GLU A 38 -35.12 33.63 54.72
N ILE A 39 -35.06 33.61 53.39
CA ILE A 39 -36.26 33.70 52.53
C ILE A 39 -36.97 32.35 52.58
N SER A 40 -38.20 32.34 53.11
CA SER A 40 -39.10 31.20 53.00
C SER A 40 -40.01 31.36 51.77
N LEU A 41 -40.17 30.31 51.00
CA LEU A 41 -41.03 30.22 49.84
C LEU A 41 -42.10 29.17 50.13
N THR A 42 -43.34 29.45 49.75
CA THR A 42 -44.46 28.53 49.95
C THR A 42 -44.68 27.73 48.68
N LEU A 43 -44.39 26.43 48.75
CA LEU A 43 -44.73 25.46 47.72
C LEU A 43 -46.18 25.02 47.87
N GLU A 44 -47.00 25.40 46.91
CA GLU A 44 -48.41 25.07 46.82
C GLU A 44 -48.62 23.87 45.89
N ILE A 45 -49.19 22.80 46.44
CA ILE A 45 -49.41 21.54 45.73
C ILE A 45 -50.84 21.08 45.98
N LYS A 46 -51.57 20.70 44.93
CA LYS A 46 -52.92 20.14 45.10
C LYS A 46 -52.91 18.78 45.79
N ASN A 47 -53.93 18.52 46.58
CA ASN A 47 -54.02 17.31 47.40
C ASN A 47 -54.10 16.02 46.56
N ASN A 48 -54.71 16.08 45.38
CA ASN A 48 -54.71 14.93 44.46
C ASN A 48 -53.29 14.55 44.01
N PHE A 49 -52.46 15.54 43.68
CA PHE A 49 -51.09 15.36 43.24
C PHE A 49 -50.19 14.82 44.35
N ILE A 50 -50.32 15.34 45.59
CA ILE A 50 -49.62 14.80 46.76
C ILE A 50 -49.99 13.31 47.00
N SER A 51 -51.27 12.97 46.83
CA SER A 51 -51.74 11.59 46.96
C SER A 51 -51.14 10.66 45.89
N GLU A 52 -50.92 11.17 44.68
CA GLU A 52 -50.25 10.44 43.60
C GLU A 52 -48.75 10.25 43.86
N ILE A 53 -48.05 11.29 44.33
CA ILE A 53 -46.64 11.15 44.77
C ILE A 53 -46.52 10.05 45.84
N HIS A 54 -47.44 10.04 46.81
CA HIS A 54 -47.45 9.00 47.85
C HIS A 54 -47.65 7.60 47.26
N LYS A 55 -48.56 7.44 46.30
CA LYS A 55 -48.77 6.16 45.59
C LYS A 55 -47.53 5.74 44.80
N THR A 56 -46.88 6.67 44.10
CA THR A 56 -45.65 6.39 43.32
C THR A 56 -44.52 5.97 44.26
N LYS A 57 -44.35 6.64 45.40
CA LYS A 57 -43.37 6.25 46.42
C LYS A 57 -43.65 4.87 47.02
N THR A 58 -44.93 4.48 47.19
CA THR A 58 -45.25 3.12 47.65
C THR A 58 -44.96 2.04 46.61
N LYS A 59 -44.96 2.39 45.31
CA LYS A 59 -44.59 1.48 44.21
C LYS A 59 -43.08 1.40 44.01
N PHE A 60 -42.37 2.51 44.17
CA PHE A 60 -40.93 2.60 43.98
C PHE A 60 -40.25 3.04 45.29
N SER A 61 -39.93 2.06 46.14
CA SER A 61 -39.39 2.27 47.49
C SER A 61 -38.02 2.95 47.51
N ASP A 62 -37.27 2.87 46.43
CA ASP A 62 -35.85 3.25 46.40
C ASP A 62 -35.63 4.76 46.22
N TYR A 63 -36.66 5.49 45.79
CA TYR A 63 -36.58 6.93 45.49
C TYR A 63 -37.10 7.81 46.61
N LYS A 64 -36.49 8.97 46.84
CA LYS A 64 -36.97 9.96 47.81
C LYS A 64 -38.23 10.68 47.31
N TYR A 65 -39.07 11.19 48.22
CA TYR A 65 -40.24 12.00 47.87
C TYR A 65 -39.86 13.25 47.07
N ILE A 66 -38.75 13.90 47.41
CA ILE A 66 -38.20 15.05 46.66
C ILE A 66 -37.82 14.65 45.23
N GLU A 67 -37.20 13.50 45.03
CA GLU A 67 -36.78 13.04 43.70
C GLU A 67 -37.98 12.82 42.78
N ILE A 68 -39.03 12.18 43.31
CA ILE A 68 -40.29 11.98 42.59
C ILE A 68 -40.95 13.33 42.27
N LEU A 69 -41.00 14.25 43.24
CA LEU A 69 -41.56 15.59 43.05
C LEU A 69 -40.79 16.39 41.98
N ASN A 70 -39.45 16.35 42.00
CA ASN A 70 -38.60 17.04 41.01
C ASN A 70 -38.79 16.53 39.58
N THR A 71 -39.29 15.31 39.36
CA THR A 71 -39.62 14.85 38.00
C THR A 71 -40.77 15.62 37.36
N GLN A 72 -41.62 16.23 38.18
CA GLN A 72 -42.86 16.89 37.77
C GLN A 72 -42.79 18.42 37.84
N ILE A 73 -41.72 18.96 38.43
CA ILE A 73 -41.48 20.40 38.45
C ILE A 73 -40.62 20.75 37.23
N SER A 74 -41.12 21.64 36.39
CA SER A 74 -40.41 22.13 35.19
C SER A 74 -39.68 23.45 35.42
N THR A 75 -40.12 24.25 36.39
CA THR A 75 -39.70 25.65 36.57
C THR A 75 -38.58 25.85 37.58
N PHE A 76 -38.39 24.92 38.52
CA PHE A 76 -37.32 24.95 39.52
C PHE A 76 -36.97 23.53 39.97
N GLN A 77 -35.87 23.36 40.68
CA GLN A 77 -35.50 22.08 41.30
C GLN A 77 -35.25 22.26 42.80
N LEU A 78 -35.72 21.30 43.59
CA LEU A 78 -35.53 21.25 45.03
C LEU A 78 -34.32 20.38 45.37
N LYS A 79 -33.45 20.86 46.26
CA LYS A 79 -32.37 20.05 46.82
C LYS A 79 -32.93 18.99 47.76
N GLY A 80 -32.32 17.81 47.76
CA GLY A 80 -32.70 16.68 48.61
C GLY A 80 -32.29 16.84 50.08
N THR A 81 -32.81 17.85 50.79
CA THR A 81 -32.54 18.05 52.23
C THR A 81 -33.44 17.15 53.09
N ASP A 82 -32.91 16.63 54.19
CA ASP A 82 -33.66 15.74 55.09
C ASP A 82 -34.91 16.42 55.66
N ARG A 83 -34.83 17.73 55.93
CA ARG A 83 -35.96 18.56 56.37
C ARG A 83 -37.12 18.53 55.36
N LEU A 84 -36.85 18.84 54.09
CA LEU A 84 -37.89 18.86 53.06
C LEU A 84 -38.46 17.47 52.83
N GLU A 85 -37.61 16.45 52.84
CA GLU A 85 -38.00 15.06 52.61
C GLU A 85 -38.95 14.59 53.72
N GLU A 86 -38.63 14.87 54.99
CA GLU A 86 -39.48 14.52 56.12
C GLU A 86 -40.81 15.29 56.12
N ARG A 87 -40.79 16.58 55.75
CA ARG A 87 -42.01 17.39 55.63
C ARG A 87 -42.90 16.89 54.50
N LEU A 88 -42.34 16.56 53.34
CA LEU A 88 -43.08 15.98 52.22
C LEU A 88 -43.68 14.63 52.59
N LYS A 89 -42.91 13.76 53.24
CA LYS A 89 -43.38 12.46 53.73
C LYS A 89 -44.57 12.61 54.68
N LYS A 90 -44.44 13.38 55.76
CA LYS A 90 -45.52 13.62 56.75
C LYS A 90 -46.76 14.20 56.10
N THR A 91 -46.57 15.10 55.15
CA THR A 91 -47.67 15.75 54.42
C THR A 91 -48.37 14.78 53.48
N ALA A 92 -47.61 13.96 52.75
CA ALA A 92 -48.12 12.94 51.85
C ALA A 92 -48.90 11.84 52.56
N GLU A 93 -48.38 11.36 53.69
CA GLU A 93 -49.05 10.39 54.56
C GLU A 93 -50.38 10.95 55.09
N ARG A 94 -50.37 12.19 55.58
CA ARG A 94 -51.58 12.87 56.09
C ARG A 94 -52.64 13.04 55.02
N VAL A 95 -52.27 13.54 53.83
CA VAL A 95 -53.20 13.75 52.71
C VAL A 95 -53.76 12.42 52.22
N SER A 96 -52.92 11.38 52.10
CA SER A 96 -53.36 10.04 51.72
C SER A 96 -54.32 9.43 52.75
N TYR A 97 -54.02 9.59 54.05
CA TYR A 97 -54.88 9.13 55.12
C TYR A 97 -56.25 9.83 55.09
N GLN A 98 -56.29 11.15 54.96
CA GLN A 98 -57.54 11.91 54.89
C GLN A 98 -58.36 11.54 53.65
N TYR A 99 -57.70 11.36 52.51
CA TYR A 99 -58.33 10.88 51.27
C TYR A 99 -59.00 9.52 51.45
N LYS A 100 -58.32 8.56 52.11
CA LYS A 100 -58.83 7.19 52.32
C LYS A 100 -59.92 7.11 53.40
N THR A 101 -59.80 7.89 54.47
CA THR A 101 -60.63 7.72 55.68
C THR A 101 -61.77 8.72 55.79
N LYS A 102 -61.50 10.01 55.57
CA LYS A 102 -62.43 11.12 55.83
C LYS A 102 -63.28 11.51 54.61
N PHE A 103 -62.76 11.34 53.39
CA PHE A 103 -63.39 11.82 52.16
C PHE A 103 -63.69 10.69 51.17
N ARG A 104 -64.63 9.79 51.53
CA ARG A 104 -64.90 8.54 50.79
C ARG A 104 -65.63 8.73 49.46
N CYS A 105 -66.61 9.64 49.34
CA CYS A 105 -67.35 9.87 48.09
C CYS A 105 -68.02 11.27 48.02
N GLY A 106 -68.44 11.66 46.81
CA GLY A 106 -69.26 12.87 46.57
C GLY A 106 -68.50 14.19 46.48
N ARG A 107 -69.24 15.32 46.50
CA ARG A 107 -68.70 16.69 46.31
C ARG A 107 -67.58 17.05 47.29
N LYS A 108 -67.62 16.53 48.52
CA LYS A 108 -66.57 16.75 49.53
C LYS A 108 -65.22 16.15 49.12
N ARG A 109 -65.20 15.06 48.36
CA ARG A 109 -63.97 14.45 47.83
C ARG A 109 -63.40 15.26 46.66
N SER A 110 -64.23 15.78 45.76
CA SER A 110 -63.77 16.68 44.69
C SER A 110 -63.15 17.94 45.28
N SER A 111 -63.84 18.57 46.23
CA SER A 111 -63.35 19.77 46.92
C SER A 111 -62.06 19.52 47.70
N PHE A 112 -61.90 18.36 48.35
CA PHE A 112 -60.64 18.00 49.01
C PHE A 112 -59.50 17.81 48.02
N ASN A 113 -59.74 17.16 46.88
CA ASN A 113 -58.75 16.93 45.82
C ASN A 113 -58.26 18.21 45.16
N GLU A 114 -59.17 19.17 44.99
CA GLU A 114 -58.88 20.51 44.45
C GLU A 114 -58.21 21.42 45.49
N GLY A 115 -58.27 21.06 46.77
CA GLY A 115 -57.63 21.78 47.86
C GLY A 115 -56.11 21.84 47.72
N ILE A 116 -55.52 22.96 48.14
CA ILE A 116 -54.09 23.24 48.07
C ILE A 116 -53.44 22.97 49.42
N THR A 117 -52.35 22.21 49.40
CA THR A 117 -51.45 22.03 50.53
C THR A 117 -50.22 22.90 50.34
N LYS A 118 -49.87 23.64 51.39
CA LYS A 118 -48.75 24.57 51.45
C LYS A 118 -47.58 23.95 52.21
N ILE A 119 -46.38 23.98 51.62
CA ILE A 119 -45.14 23.47 52.22
C ILE A 119 -44.09 24.58 52.16
N ALA A 120 -43.47 24.92 53.29
CA ALA A 120 -42.43 25.94 53.32
C ALA A 120 -41.07 25.37 52.87
N VAL A 121 -40.47 26.02 51.88
CA VAL A 121 -39.17 25.74 51.24
C VAL A 121 -38.25 26.93 51.51
N TYR A 122 -36.98 26.70 51.83
CA TYR A 122 -36.00 27.77 51.97
C TYR A 122 -35.26 28.02 50.66
N ASP A 123 -34.79 29.25 50.45
CA ASP A 123 -34.00 29.61 49.26
C ASP A 123 -32.71 28.78 49.13
N SER A 124 -32.08 28.44 50.26
CA SER A 124 -30.93 27.52 50.30
C SER A 124 -31.25 26.10 49.81
N GLU A 125 -32.53 25.71 49.83
CA GLU A 125 -33.05 24.42 49.38
C GLU A 125 -33.45 24.43 47.89
N LEU A 126 -33.32 25.56 47.18
CA LEU A 126 -33.44 25.61 45.72
C LEU A 126 -32.12 25.28 45.02
N GLN A 127 -32.21 24.59 43.89
CA GLN A 127 -31.09 24.24 43.04
C GLN A 127 -31.04 25.15 41.80
N ASP A 128 -29.85 25.71 41.54
CA ASP A 128 -29.61 26.62 40.41
C ASP A 128 -29.61 25.85 39.07
N VAL A 129 -30.67 26.04 38.30
CA VAL A 129 -30.94 25.39 37.00
C VAL A 129 -29.87 25.76 35.96
N THR A 130 -29.33 26.98 36.02
CA THR A 130 -28.31 27.48 35.08
C THR A 130 -26.97 26.77 35.24
N SER A 131 -26.59 26.42 36.47
CA SER A 131 -25.36 25.66 36.73
C SER A 131 -25.42 24.23 36.20
N LEU A 132 -26.61 23.60 36.22
CA LEU A 132 -26.82 22.23 35.75
C LEU A 132 -26.82 22.14 34.22
N SER A 133 -27.43 23.10 33.52
CA SER A 133 -27.41 23.13 32.05
C SER A 133 -26.00 23.31 31.50
N TYR A 134 -25.17 24.14 32.13
CA TYR A 134 -23.78 24.32 31.75
C TYR A 134 -22.96 23.02 31.89
N ARG A 135 -23.13 22.31 33.02
CA ARG A 135 -22.45 21.02 33.24
C ARG A 135 -22.86 19.96 32.22
N LEU A 136 -24.14 19.89 31.86
CA LEU A 136 -24.64 18.95 30.85
C LEU A 136 -24.02 19.23 29.47
N SER A 137 -23.97 20.50 29.04
CA SER A 137 -23.34 20.89 27.78
C SER A 137 -21.88 20.45 27.72
N LYS A 138 -21.13 20.69 28.80
CA LYS A 138 -19.72 20.30 28.89
C LYS A 138 -19.52 18.78 28.81
N PHE A 139 -20.37 18.00 29.48
CA PHE A 139 -20.29 16.54 29.39
C PHE A 139 -20.63 15.99 28.01
N GLU A 140 -21.52 16.65 27.26
CA GLU A 140 -21.82 16.27 25.88
C GLU A 140 -20.63 16.52 24.95
N GLU A 141 -19.91 17.63 25.14
CA GLU A 141 -18.66 17.93 24.42
C GLU A 141 -17.57 16.89 24.71
N ASP A 142 -17.30 16.62 25.99
CA ASP A 142 -16.28 15.65 26.41
C ASP A 142 -16.58 14.24 25.84
N LYS A 143 -17.86 13.85 25.77
CA LYS A 143 -18.29 12.58 25.20
C LYS A 143 -17.99 12.48 23.71
N ILE A 144 -18.20 13.56 22.95
CA ILE A 144 -17.89 13.61 21.51
C ILE A 144 -16.38 13.50 21.31
N GLU A 145 -15.60 14.26 22.09
CA GLU A 145 -14.13 14.24 22.01
C GLU A 145 -13.56 12.85 22.30
N LEU A 146 -14.01 12.20 23.39
CA LEU A 146 -13.61 10.84 23.73
C LEU A 146 -13.98 9.84 22.63
N SER A 147 -15.15 9.97 22.02
CA SER A 147 -15.58 9.11 20.91
C SER A 147 -14.67 9.23 19.69
N ILE A 148 -14.24 10.45 19.35
CA ILE A 148 -13.28 10.69 18.27
C ILE A 148 -11.93 10.06 18.62
N ARG A 149 -11.44 10.26 19.86
CA ARG A 149 -10.15 9.72 20.30
C ARG A 149 -10.11 8.19 20.27
N CYS A 150 -11.20 7.53 20.68
CA CYS A 150 -11.32 6.07 20.62
C CYS A 150 -11.24 5.54 19.18
N LYS A 151 -11.88 6.22 18.22
CA LYS A 151 -11.81 5.83 16.79
C LYS A 151 -10.39 5.96 16.23
N GLU A 152 -9.70 7.04 16.58
CA GLU A 152 -8.32 7.26 16.13
C GLU A 152 -7.36 6.20 16.68
N LEU A 153 -7.43 5.91 17.98
CA LEU A 153 -6.60 4.86 18.61
C LEU A 153 -6.86 3.48 17.98
N HIS A 154 -8.12 3.17 17.67
CA HIS A 154 -8.45 1.89 17.02
C HIS A 154 -7.81 1.77 15.63
N LYS A 155 -7.80 2.86 14.85
CA LYS A 155 -7.17 2.91 13.53
C LYS A 155 -5.64 2.72 13.62
N GLN A 156 -5.01 3.33 14.63
CA GLN A 156 -3.58 3.16 14.88
C GLN A 156 -3.25 1.71 15.21
N LEU A 157 -4.02 1.07 16.10
CA LEU A 157 -3.83 -0.32 16.51
C LEU A 157 -3.90 -1.30 15.32
N LEU A 158 -4.89 -1.10 14.42
CA LEU A 158 -5.00 -1.89 13.18
C LEU A 158 -3.79 -1.72 12.25
N SER A 159 -3.23 -0.51 12.19
CA SER A 159 -2.04 -0.26 11.35
C SER A 159 -0.78 -0.92 11.91
N GLU A 160 -0.59 -0.89 13.23
CA GLU A 160 0.52 -1.56 13.91
C GLU A 160 0.43 -3.09 13.79
N GLU A 161 -0.76 -3.67 13.93
CA GLU A 161 -0.97 -5.10 13.78
C GLU A 161 -0.66 -5.58 12.35
N LYS A 162 -1.01 -4.77 11.35
CA LYS A 162 -0.64 -5.02 9.95
C LYS A 162 0.87 -4.92 9.71
N GLN A 163 1.56 -4.03 10.41
CA GLN A 163 3.03 -3.94 10.34
C GLN A 163 3.70 -5.14 11.02
N ARG A 164 3.22 -5.54 12.21
CA ARG A 164 3.73 -6.71 12.93
C ARG A 164 3.55 -8.01 12.14
N SER A 165 2.40 -8.22 11.51
CA SER A 165 2.15 -9.42 10.70
C SER A 165 3.07 -9.48 9.47
N ARG A 166 3.35 -8.35 8.82
CA ARG A 166 4.35 -8.27 7.74
C ARG A 166 5.77 -8.59 8.22
N GLY A 167 6.19 -7.96 9.32
CA GLY A 167 7.52 -8.19 9.90
C GLY A 167 7.74 -9.65 10.29
N ASN A 168 6.73 -10.32 10.84
CA ASN A 168 6.83 -11.74 11.19
C ASN A 168 6.96 -12.65 9.95
N ALA A 169 6.23 -12.34 8.86
CA ALA A 169 6.35 -13.08 7.61
C ALA A 169 7.75 -12.93 6.98
N ASP A 170 8.35 -11.75 7.08
CA ASP A 170 9.71 -11.53 6.55
C ASP A 170 10.78 -12.19 7.44
N TYR A 171 10.59 -12.21 8.76
CA TYR A 171 11.46 -12.95 9.68
C TYR A 171 11.49 -14.45 9.36
N GLN A 172 10.33 -15.08 9.14
CA GLN A 172 10.25 -16.50 8.77
C GLN A 172 10.97 -16.82 7.45
N LYS A 173 10.89 -15.91 6.45
CA LYS A 173 11.65 -16.06 5.20
C LYS A 173 13.15 -16.00 5.45
N LEU A 174 13.63 -15.05 6.26
CA LEU A 174 15.04 -14.92 6.59
C LEU A 174 15.58 -16.15 7.34
N GLU A 175 14.78 -16.71 8.25
CA GLU A 175 15.12 -17.92 9.00
C GLU A 175 15.31 -19.13 8.06
N THR A 176 14.36 -19.36 7.15
CA THR A 176 14.46 -20.45 6.16
C THR A 176 15.67 -20.31 5.22
N ILE A 177 15.99 -19.08 4.78
CA ILE A 177 17.19 -18.82 3.97
C ILE A 177 18.46 -19.12 4.76
N THR A 178 18.52 -18.69 6.01
CA THR A 178 19.68 -18.89 6.89
C THR A 178 19.94 -20.38 7.12
N GLU A 179 18.89 -21.17 7.34
CA GLU A 179 19.03 -22.63 7.46
C GLU A 179 19.55 -23.26 6.17
N LYS A 180 19.06 -22.81 5.00
CA LYS A 180 19.52 -23.33 3.71
C LYS A 180 21.01 -23.05 3.51
N LEU A 181 21.45 -21.83 3.79
CA LEU A 181 22.87 -21.43 3.68
C LEU A 181 23.76 -22.23 4.63
N LYS A 182 23.31 -22.50 5.85
CA LYS A 182 24.05 -23.36 6.80
C LYS A 182 24.27 -24.77 6.23
N ARG A 183 23.21 -25.40 5.68
CA ARG A 183 23.33 -26.75 5.09
C ARG A 183 24.27 -26.77 3.88
N GLU A 184 24.23 -25.73 3.07
CA GLU A 184 25.11 -25.59 1.90
C GLU A 184 26.57 -25.43 2.34
N ASN A 185 26.82 -24.59 3.33
CA ASN A 185 28.16 -24.39 3.89
C ASN A 185 28.72 -25.69 4.51
N ASP A 186 27.90 -26.45 5.25
CA ASP A 186 28.28 -27.77 5.78
C ASP A 186 28.64 -28.76 4.66
N SER A 187 27.96 -28.69 3.51
CA SER A 187 28.27 -29.52 2.35
C SER A 187 29.60 -29.14 1.71
N LEU A 188 29.91 -27.84 1.63
CA LEU A 188 31.17 -27.35 1.08
C LEU A 188 32.36 -27.74 1.95
N HIS A 189 32.22 -27.66 3.29
CA HIS A 189 33.25 -28.13 4.22
C HIS A 189 33.57 -29.62 4.01
N LYS A 190 32.55 -30.47 3.81
CA LYS A 190 32.78 -31.89 3.49
C LYS A 190 33.53 -32.10 2.18
N CYS A 191 33.28 -31.27 1.16
CA CYS A 191 34.03 -31.33 -0.08
C CYS A 191 35.51 -30.95 0.11
N LEU A 192 35.79 -29.94 0.94
CA LEU A 192 37.17 -29.55 1.28
C LEU A 192 37.91 -30.68 2.02
N ASP A 193 37.25 -31.32 3.00
CA ASP A 193 37.84 -32.46 3.72
C ASP A 193 38.20 -33.63 2.79
N LEU A 194 37.40 -33.87 1.75
CA LEU A 194 37.67 -34.90 0.74
C LEU A 194 38.84 -34.50 -0.17
N LEU A 195 38.98 -33.23 -0.51
CA LEU A 195 40.09 -32.72 -1.30
C LEU A 195 41.42 -32.77 -0.53
N GLU A 196 41.43 -32.41 0.76
CA GLU A 196 42.63 -32.51 1.61
C GLU A 196 43.08 -33.97 1.79
N LYS A 197 42.14 -34.91 1.95
CA LYS A 197 42.47 -36.35 2.03
C LYS A 197 43.08 -36.91 0.73
N HIS A 198 42.81 -36.29 -0.41
CA HIS A 198 43.31 -36.70 -1.72
C HIS A 198 44.58 -35.96 -2.16
N HIS A 199 45.33 -35.36 -1.22
CA HIS A 199 46.64 -34.77 -1.50
C HIS A 199 47.48 -35.66 -2.45
N ILE A 200 47.72 -35.12 -3.65
CA ILE A 200 48.43 -35.72 -4.77
C ILE A 200 49.89 -35.93 -4.36
N SER A 201 50.15 -37.02 -3.66
CA SER A 201 51.47 -37.38 -3.14
C SER A 201 51.88 -38.73 -3.71
N SER A 202 52.03 -38.83 -5.04
CA SER A 202 52.97 -39.71 -5.73
C SER A 202 52.64 -39.74 -7.23
N VAL A 203 53.30 -38.92 -8.04
CA VAL A 203 53.32 -39.13 -9.50
C VAL A 203 54.31 -40.25 -9.79
N GLY A 204 53.88 -41.51 -9.63
CA GLY A 204 54.68 -42.72 -9.85
C GLY A 204 54.56 -43.27 -11.27
N GLY A 205 54.73 -42.45 -12.30
CA GLY A 205 54.53 -42.86 -13.69
C GLY A 205 55.65 -42.41 -14.63
N LYS A 206 55.92 -43.22 -15.68
CA LYS A 206 56.84 -42.82 -16.74
C LYS A 206 56.40 -41.51 -17.41
N PRO A 207 57.36 -40.61 -17.75
CA PRO A 207 57.10 -39.39 -18.51
C PRO A 207 56.34 -39.68 -19.80
N VAL A 208 55.52 -38.74 -20.27
CA VAL A 208 54.73 -38.91 -21.50
C VAL A 208 55.64 -39.10 -22.72
N GLY A 209 56.84 -38.52 -22.69
CA GLY A 209 57.90 -38.72 -23.68
C GLY A 209 58.39 -40.16 -23.80
N ASP A 210 58.32 -40.96 -22.74
CA ASP A 210 58.88 -42.32 -22.71
C ASP A 210 57.85 -43.42 -23.04
N LEU A 211 56.61 -43.05 -23.35
CA LEU A 211 55.53 -44.00 -23.66
C LEU A 211 55.48 -44.34 -25.15
N GLY A 212 55.03 -45.55 -25.50
CA GLY A 212 54.78 -45.92 -26.90
C GLY A 212 53.63 -45.11 -27.53
N LYS A 213 53.59 -44.98 -28.86
CA LYS A 213 52.61 -44.12 -29.58
C LYS A 213 51.15 -44.31 -29.13
N SER A 214 50.71 -45.56 -28.96
CA SER A 214 49.33 -45.88 -28.53
C SER A 214 49.07 -45.53 -27.06
N GLN A 215 50.07 -45.72 -26.19
CA GLN A 215 50.00 -45.35 -24.77
C GLN A 215 50.02 -43.83 -24.57
N ARG A 216 50.79 -43.09 -25.40
CA ARG A 216 50.76 -41.63 -25.43
C ARG A 216 49.36 -41.12 -25.79
N TYR A 217 48.76 -41.68 -26.84
CA TYR A 217 47.40 -41.31 -27.25
C TYR A 217 46.38 -41.57 -26.14
N ALA A 218 46.39 -42.77 -25.53
CA ALA A 218 45.50 -43.10 -24.42
C ALA A 218 45.69 -42.16 -23.23
N LYS A 219 46.93 -41.89 -22.82
CA LYS A 219 47.24 -41.00 -21.69
C LYS A 219 46.85 -39.56 -21.97
N MET A 220 47.06 -39.07 -23.20
CA MET A 220 46.57 -37.76 -23.63
C MET A 220 45.04 -37.67 -23.63
N GLN A 221 44.33 -38.72 -24.04
CA GLN A 221 42.86 -38.72 -23.98
C GLN A 221 42.35 -38.75 -22.54
N THR A 222 42.99 -39.51 -21.65
CA THR A 222 42.66 -39.49 -20.22
C THR A 222 42.89 -38.11 -19.62
N LEU A 223 44.02 -37.48 -19.94
CA LEU A 223 44.36 -36.14 -19.45
C LEU A 223 43.36 -35.11 -19.99
N LYS A 224 43.05 -35.13 -21.29
CA LYS A 224 42.02 -34.29 -21.91
C LYS A 224 40.65 -34.44 -21.23
N THR A 225 40.25 -35.68 -20.92
CA THR A 225 38.97 -35.97 -20.27
C THR A 225 38.95 -35.50 -18.82
N GLN A 226 40.03 -35.68 -18.08
CA GLN A 226 40.15 -35.20 -16.70
C GLN A 226 40.19 -33.68 -16.64
N SER A 227 40.94 -33.03 -17.53
CA SER A 227 40.98 -31.57 -17.65
C SER A 227 39.61 -31.01 -18.02
N ALA A 228 38.87 -31.64 -18.93
CA ALA A 228 37.51 -31.22 -19.27
C ALA A 228 36.56 -31.32 -18.05
N LYS A 229 36.66 -32.38 -17.24
CA LYS A 229 35.88 -32.52 -16.00
C LYS A 229 36.25 -31.48 -14.95
N ALA A 230 37.54 -31.18 -14.79
CA ALA A 230 38.02 -30.17 -13.87
C ALA A 230 37.59 -28.75 -14.28
N LEU A 231 37.64 -28.45 -15.59
CA LEU A 231 37.15 -27.19 -16.15
C LEU A 231 35.64 -27.03 -15.94
N TRP A 232 34.86 -28.07 -16.26
CA TRP A 232 33.42 -28.08 -16.04
C TRP A 232 33.06 -27.85 -14.56
N PHE A 233 33.79 -28.50 -13.65
CA PHE A 233 33.63 -28.27 -12.21
C PHE A 233 33.99 -26.82 -11.82
N ALA A 234 35.11 -26.27 -12.29
CA ALA A 234 35.51 -24.89 -12.00
C ALA A 234 34.48 -23.86 -12.51
N GLU A 235 33.93 -24.07 -13.71
CA GLU A 235 32.87 -23.25 -14.29
C GLU A 235 31.60 -23.26 -13.44
N THR A 236 31.23 -24.39 -12.84
CA THR A 236 30.05 -24.46 -11.95
C THR A 236 30.16 -23.58 -10.69
N TYR A 237 31.37 -23.15 -10.33
CA TYR A 237 31.63 -22.24 -9.22
C TYR A 237 32.09 -20.84 -9.69
N GLY A 238 31.96 -20.53 -10.98
CA GLY A 238 32.34 -19.24 -11.56
C GLY A 238 33.85 -19.00 -11.67
N LEU A 239 34.67 -20.06 -11.56
CA LEU A 239 36.12 -19.97 -11.71
C LEU A 239 36.52 -20.19 -13.17
N THR A 240 37.02 -19.14 -13.81
CA THR A 240 37.53 -19.20 -15.19
C THR A 240 39.06 -19.19 -15.20
N PRO A 241 39.72 -20.22 -15.77
CA PRO A 241 41.18 -20.25 -15.85
C PRO A 241 41.67 -19.15 -16.79
N LYS A 242 42.70 -18.40 -16.37
CA LYS A 242 43.29 -17.30 -17.15
C LYS A 242 44.53 -17.72 -17.94
N ASN A 243 45.31 -18.66 -17.42
CA ASN A 243 46.51 -19.16 -18.08
C ASN A 243 46.87 -20.57 -17.58
N LEU A 244 47.66 -21.27 -18.39
CA LEU A 244 48.23 -22.57 -18.13
C LEU A 244 49.72 -22.49 -18.40
N VAL A 245 50.55 -22.86 -17.44
CA VAL A 245 52.02 -22.86 -17.60
C VAL A 245 52.50 -24.30 -17.58
N PHE A 246 53.25 -24.69 -18.61
CA PHE A 246 53.93 -25.98 -18.68
C PHE A 246 55.44 -25.77 -18.62
N GLU A 247 56.10 -26.36 -17.65
CA GLU A 247 57.55 -26.41 -17.61
C GLU A 247 58.03 -27.59 -18.48
N THR A 248 58.91 -27.31 -19.43
CA THR A 248 59.53 -28.34 -20.28
C THR A 248 60.71 -29.02 -19.56
N GLU A 249 61.14 -30.19 -20.04
CA GLU A 249 62.32 -30.89 -19.51
C GLU A 249 63.63 -30.07 -19.62
N HIS A 250 63.61 -28.96 -20.36
CA HIS A 250 64.73 -28.02 -20.52
C HIS A 250 64.60 -26.76 -19.63
N GLY A 251 63.58 -26.69 -18.75
CA GLY A 251 63.35 -25.56 -17.85
C GLY A 251 62.74 -24.34 -18.51
N GLU A 252 62.17 -24.48 -19.71
CA GLU A 252 61.41 -23.41 -20.38
C GLU A 252 59.93 -23.53 -20.05
N ASP A 253 59.33 -22.41 -19.62
CA ASP A 253 57.91 -22.30 -19.34
C ASP A 253 57.12 -21.95 -20.61
N ILE A 254 56.26 -22.87 -21.05
CA ILE A 254 55.27 -22.65 -22.10
C ILE A 254 53.99 -22.13 -21.45
N ASN A 255 53.68 -20.86 -21.68
CA ASN A 255 52.49 -20.21 -21.13
C ASN A 255 51.37 -20.14 -22.18
N ILE A 256 50.24 -20.79 -21.90
CA ILE A 256 49.03 -20.76 -22.72
C ILE A 256 48.00 -19.90 -21.97
N ARG A 257 47.77 -18.67 -22.43
CA ARG A 257 46.74 -17.78 -21.87
C ARG A 257 45.37 -18.15 -22.44
N PHE A 258 44.40 -18.34 -21.57
CA PHE A 258 43.00 -18.55 -21.93
C PHE A 258 42.29 -17.19 -21.92
N GLY A 259 41.68 -16.81 -23.04
CA GLY A 259 40.87 -15.59 -23.16
C GLY A 259 41.58 -14.35 -23.73
N GLU A 260 42.91 -14.35 -23.90
CA GLU A 260 43.60 -13.30 -24.68
C GLU A 260 43.75 -13.74 -26.14
N GLN A 261 42.79 -13.33 -26.98
CA GLN A 261 43.08 -13.08 -28.39
C GLN A 261 43.44 -11.61 -28.54
N THR A 262 44.70 -11.29 -28.25
CA THR A 262 45.33 -10.04 -28.69
C THR A 262 45.73 -10.20 -30.16
N GLU A 263 44.74 -10.22 -31.05
CA GLU A 263 44.94 -9.51 -32.32
C GLU A 263 44.57 -8.07 -32.00
N SER A 264 45.57 -7.19 -31.93
CA SER A 264 45.37 -5.75 -31.91
C SER A 264 44.59 -5.36 -33.17
N GLN A 265 43.27 -5.27 -33.03
CA GLN A 265 42.38 -4.87 -34.11
C GLN A 265 42.62 -3.40 -34.42
N SER A 266 42.85 -3.08 -35.69
CA SER A 266 42.89 -1.68 -36.11
C SER A 266 41.50 -1.07 -35.89
N GLU A 267 41.39 0.24 -35.62
CA GLU A 267 40.08 0.94 -35.53
C GLU A 267 39.20 0.67 -36.76
N ASN A 268 39.84 0.45 -37.92
CA ASN A 268 39.18 0.13 -39.18
C ASN A 268 38.51 -1.25 -39.17
N ASP A 269 39.08 -2.23 -38.48
CA ASP A 269 38.50 -3.57 -38.34
C ASP A 269 37.28 -3.57 -37.41
N GLU A 270 37.28 -2.70 -36.39
CA GLU A 270 36.15 -2.54 -35.49
C GLU A 270 34.95 -1.89 -36.20
N ILE A 271 35.19 -0.87 -37.03
CA ILE A 271 34.16 -0.24 -37.86
C ILE A 271 33.55 -1.27 -38.81
N ARG A 272 34.38 -2.05 -39.51
CA ARG A 272 33.92 -3.10 -40.43
C ARG A 272 33.09 -4.18 -39.70
N LEU A 273 33.46 -4.56 -38.48
CA LEU A 273 32.67 -5.49 -37.67
C LEU A 273 31.30 -4.93 -37.32
N LYS A 274 31.22 -3.64 -36.95
CA LYS A 274 29.95 -2.95 -36.64
C LYS A 274 29.05 -2.84 -37.87
N GLU A 275 29.61 -2.53 -39.03
CA GLU A 275 28.86 -2.48 -40.30
C GLU A 275 28.28 -3.85 -40.68
N ILE A 276 29.07 -4.92 -40.55
CA ILE A 276 28.61 -6.27 -40.84
C ILE A 276 27.53 -6.69 -39.85
N LEU A 277 27.71 -6.44 -38.55
CA LEU A 277 26.68 -6.72 -37.54
C LEU A 277 25.37 -5.99 -37.86
N PHE A 278 25.45 -4.71 -38.24
CA PHE A 278 24.29 -3.94 -38.69
C PHE A 278 23.59 -4.56 -39.91
N LEU A 279 24.36 -5.04 -40.90
CA LEU A 279 23.79 -5.72 -42.07
C LEU A 279 23.09 -7.03 -41.67
N LEU A 280 23.69 -7.82 -40.76
CA LEU A 280 23.08 -9.05 -40.28
C LEU A 280 21.73 -8.79 -39.61
N ASP A 281 21.66 -7.79 -38.74
CA ASP A 281 20.43 -7.45 -38.03
C ASP A 281 19.39 -6.83 -38.97
N LYS A 282 19.81 -5.95 -39.89
CA LYS A 282 18.93 -5.31 -40.88
C LYS A 282 18.28 -6.31 -41.84
N PHE A 283 19.02 -7.34 -42.24
CA PHE A 283 18.54 -8.36 -43.19
C PHE A 283 18.10 -9.67 -42.51
N ALA A 284 18.04 -9.70 -41.17
CA ALA A 284 17.66 -10.86 -40.37
C ALA A 284 18.44 -12.14 -40.75
N ILE A 285 19.74 -11.99 -41.00
CA ILE A 285 20.63 -13.11 -41.35
C ILE A 285 20.97 -13.86 -40.06
N SER A 286 20.68 -15.17 -40.04
CA SER A 286 20.95 -15.99 -38.87
C SER A 286 22.45 -16.20 -38.66
N ASP A 287 22.85 -16.41 -37.40
CA ASP A 287 24.23 -16.72 -37.02
C ASP A 287 24.79 -17.92 -37.82
N GLN A 288 23.94 -18.93 -38.05
CA GLN A 288 24.32 -20.10 -38.84
C GLN A 288 24.54 -19.74 -40.31
N ALA A 289 23.65 -18.94 -40.91
CA ALA A 289 23.81 -18.52 -42.29
C ALA A 289 25.08 -17.68 -42.48
N TYR A 290 25.34 -16.73 -41.58
CA TYR A 290 26.58 -15.95 -41.62
C TYR A 290 27.81 -16.83 -41.44
N HIS A 291 27.78 -17.77 -40.48
CA HIS A 291 28.89 -18.68 -40.24
C HIS A 291 29.22 -19.51 -41.50
N GLU A 292 28.20 -20.06 -42.17
CA GLU A 292 28.37 -20.84 -43.41
C GLU A 292 28.94 -20.00 -44.56
N ILE A 293 28.51 -18.73 -44.71
CA ILE A 293 29.02 -17.82 -45.73
C ILE A 293 30.47 -17.42 -45.43
N ALA A 294 30.78 -17.12 -44.17
CA ALA A 294 32.12 -16.76 -43.71
C ALA A 294 33.11 -17.93 -43.81
N MET A 295 32.65 -19.18 -43.75
CA MET A 295 33.51 -20.34 -44.01
C MET A 295 33.86 -20.51 -45.49
N LYS A 296 33.03 -19.98 -46.40
CA LYS A 296 33.20 -20.12 -47.86
C LYS A 296 33.88 -18.92 -48.51
N THR A 297 34.11 -17.85 -47.77
CA THR A 297 34.66 -16.58 -48.28
C THR A 297 35.83 -16.13 -47.39
N ASN A 298 36.91 -15.65 -47.99
CA ASN A 298 38.08 -15.19 -47.23
C ASN A 298 37.92 -13.74 -46.74
N ASP A 299 36.93 -13.01 -47.24
CA ASP A 299 36.76 -11.57 -47.01
C ASP A 299 35.83 -11.24 -45.83
N LEU A 300 35.23 -12.24 -45.18
CA LEU A 300 34.34 -12.03 -44.04
C LEU A 300 35.02 -12.32 -42.71
N PRO A 301 34.79 -11.50 -41.67
CA PRO A 301 35.27 -11.79 -40.32
C PRO A 301 34.76 -13.12 -39.79
N LYS A 302 35.59 -13.79 -39.01
CA LYS A 302 35.22 -15.04 -38.34
C LYS A 302 34.01 -14.81 -37.42
N PHE A 303 33.10 -15.78 -37.37
CA PHE A 303 31.86 -15.68 -36.59
C PHE A 303 32.08 -15.28 -35.12
N TYR A 304 33.13 -15.76 -34.46
CA TYR A 304 33.39 -15.42 -33.07
C TYR A 304 33.64 -13.90 -32.88
N LEU A 305 34.17 -13.19 -33.88
CA LEU A 305 34.38 -11.74 -33.82
C LEU A 305 33.05 -10.99 -33.86
N ILE A 306 32.12 -11.43 -34.71
CA ILE A 306 30.76 -10.89 -34.75
C ILE A 306 30.03 -11.17 -33.44
N LYS A 307 30.18 -12.38 -32.89
CA LYS A 307 29.60 -12.73 -31.60
C LYS A 307 30.14 -11.84 -30.47
N ASN A 308 31.46 -11.71 -30.37
CA ASN A 308 32.09 -10.83 -29.37
C ASN A 308 31.67 -9.37 -29.54
N CYS A 309 31.52 -8.89 -30.79
CA CYS A 309 31.03 -7.55 -31.08
C CYS A 309 29.59 -7.37 -30.55
N ARG A 310 28.70 -8.33 -30.82
CA ARG A 310 27.32 -8.33 -30.32
C ARG A 310 27.27 -8.40 -28.79
N ASP A 311 28.10 -9.22 -28.16
CA ASP A 311 28.17 -9.34 -26.70
C ASP A 311 28.60 -8.01 -26.05
N LYS A 312 29.60 -7.31 -26.62
CA LYS A 312 29.99 -5.95 -26.19
C LYS A 312 28.85 -4.93 -26.29
N PHE A 313 28.03 -5.00 -27.35
CA PHE A 313 26.85 -4.14 -27.48
C PHE A 313 25.81 -4.47 -26.40
N ASN A 314 25.61 -5.75 -26.09
CA ASN A 314 24.66 -6.18 -25.07
C ASN A 314 25.10 -5.85 -23.65
N GLU A 315 26.40 -5.85 -23.35
CA GLU A 315 26.95 -5.48 -22.02
C GLU A 315 26.56 -4.05 -21.59
N GLY A 316 26.35 -3.14 -22.54
CA GLY A 316 25.89 -1.77 -22.26
C GLY A 316 24.42 -1.66 -21.86
N ILE A 317 23.62 -2.74 -22.01
CA ILE A 317 22.18 -2.73 -21.78
C ILE A 317 21.90 -3.17 -20.34
N GLN A 318 21.49 -2.21 -19.49
CA GLN A 318 21.08 -2.48 -18.12
C GLN A 318 19.66 -3.06 -18.09
N LEU A 319 19.57 -4.40 -18.10
CA LEU A 319 18.31 -5.12 -18.06
C LEU A 319 17.95 -5.55 -16.63
N GLU A 320 16.82 -5.09 -16.14
CA GLU A 320 16.29 -5.44 -14.83
C GLU A 320 15.12 -6.40 -14.92
N ARG A 321 14.93 -7.22 -13.89
CA ARG A 321 13.80 -8.14 -13.80
C ARG A 321 12.57 -7.43 -13.26
N THR A 322 11.43 -7.59 -13.91
CA THR A 322 10.18 -7.02 -13.41
C THR A 322 9.79 -7.62 -12.05
N PRO A 323 9.29 -6.82 -11.10
CA PRO A 323 8.75 -7.32 -9.84
C PRO A 323 7.50 -8.19 -10.05
N GLY A 324 7.11 -8.92 -9.00
CA GLY A 324 5.92 -9.77 -8.99
C GLY A 324 6.18 -11.23 -9.39
N ASN A 325 5.10 -11.97 -9.60
CA ASN A 325 5.13 -13.42 -9.81
C ASN A 325 5.20 -13.84 -11.28
N VAL A 326 5.22 -12.89 -12.21
CA VAL A 326 5.27 -13.16 -13.65
C VAL A 326 6.66 -12.89 -14.20
N PRO A 327 7.19 -13.74 -15.10
CA PRO A 327 8.47 -13.49 -15.75
C PRO A 327 8.40 -12.23 -16.62
N GLY A 328 9.37 -11.33 -16.48
CA GLY A 328 9.49 -10.16 -17.32
C GLY A 328 10.81 -9.43 -17.08
N ALA A 329 11.14 -8.54 -18.01
CA ALA A 329 12.31 -7.68 -17.94
C ALA A 329 11.96 -6.28 -18.41
N PHE A 330 12.67 -5.28 -17.89
CA PHE A 330 12.55 -3.88 -18.28
C PHE A 330 13.91 -3.19 -18.28
N LEU A 331 14.01 -2.07 -19.00
CA LEU A 331 15.16 -1.19 -19.05
C LEU A 331 14.91 0.06 -18.20
N ASN A 332 15.99 0.65 -17.70
CA ASN A 332 15.92 1.94 -17.01
C ASN A 332 15.43 3.03 -17.98
N PHE A 333 14.26 3.60 -17.72
CA PHE A 333 13.62 4.52 -18.66
C PHE A 333 14.45 5.80 -18.88
N ARG A 334 15.02 6.36 -17.81
CA ARG A 334 15.82 7.59 -17.87
C ARG A 334 17.05 7.40 -18.77
N SER A 335 17.81 6.33 -18.53
CA SER A 335 19.01 6.01 -19.31
C SER A 335 18.69 5.81 -20.80
N GLU A 336 17.59 5.13 -21.12
CA GLU A 336 17.16 4.94 -22.51
C GLU A 336 16.74 6.24 -23.20
N VAL A 337 16.06 7.13 -22.47
CA VAL A 337 15.72 8.47 -22.97
C VAL A 337 16.97 9.29 -23.21
N GLU A 338 17.93 9.30 -22.29
CA GLU A 338 19.22 9.99 -22.46
C GLU A 338 19.95 9.48 -23.71
N ASN A 339 20.06 8.16 -23.86
CA ASN A 339 20.68 7.54 -25.04
C ASN A 339 19.95 7.90 -26.34
N ALA A 340 18.61 7.94 -26.33
CA ALA A 340 17.83 8.34 -27.50
C ALA A 340 18.02 9.82 -27.87
N ILE A 341 18.11 10.71 -26.88
CA ILE A 341 18.37 12.14 -27.08
C ILE A 341 19.79 12.34 -27.64
N LYS A 342 20.80 11.68 -27.05
CA LYS A 342 22.19 11.73 -27.56
C LYS A 342 22.28 11.29 -29.02
N GLN A 343 21.71 10.12 -29.34
CA GLN A 343 21.71 9.60 -30.71
C GLN A 343 21.08 10.57 -31.72
N LYS A 344 20.03 11.27 -31.31
CA LYS A 344 19.29 12.18 -32.18
C LYS A 344 19.94 13.56 -32.34
N PHE A 345 20.62 14.05 -31.32
CA PHE A 345 21.21 15.40 -31.31
C PHE A 345 22.75 15.40 -31.45
N ASN A 346 23.38 14.24 -31.65
CA ASN A 346 24.83 14.12 -31.87
C ASN A 346 25.37 15.00 -33.00
N ASP A 347 24.56 15.31 -34.02
CA ASP A 347 24.97 16.07 -35.21
C ASP A 347 24.46 17.53 -35.24
N VAL A 348 23.86 18.03 -34.15
CA VAL A 348 23.24 19.37 -34.12
C VAL A 348 24.16 20.40 -33.45
N PRO A 349 24.49 21.53 -34.11
CA PRO A 349 25.30 22.61 -33.55
C PRO A 349 24.75 23.18 -32.22
N THR A 350 25.67 23.55 -31.34
CA THR A 350 25.47 23.89 -29.91
C THR A 350 24.60 25.12 -29.63
N ASP A 351 24.43 26.03 -30.60
CA ASP A 351 23.83 27.36 -30.35
C ASP A 351 22.31 27.46 -30.62
N ASP A 352 21.69 26.46 -31.22
CA ASP A 352 20.26 26.53 -31.58
C ASP A 352 19.38 25.57 -30.75
N ALA A 353 18.62 26.23 -29.87
CA ALA A 353 17.39 25.83 -29.22
C ALA A 353 17.48 25.06 -27.89
N GLN A 354 16.81 25.67 -26.91
CA GLN A 354 16.07 24.98 -25.86
C GLN A 354 15.02 24.07 -26.55
N LYS A 355 15.42 22.84 -26.92
CA LYS A 355 14.56 21.91 -27.65
C LYS A 355 13.68 21.14 -26.67
N LYS A 356 12.39 21.46 -26.68
CA LYS A 356 11.36 20.63 -26.05
C LYS A 356 11.33 19.26 -26.74
N VAL A 357 11.59 18.20 -25.98
CA VAL A 357 11.57 16.81 -26.43
C VAL A 357 10.25 16.18 -26.02
N ARG A 358 9.48 15.75 -27.02
CA ARG A 358 8.23 15.03 -26.81
C ARG A 358 8.47 13.53 -26.85
N ILE A 359 8.04 12.82 -25.82
CA ILE A 359 8.25 11.38 -25.67
C ILE A 359 6.89 10.69 -25.65
N LYS A 360 6.67 9.72 -26.54
CA LYS A 360 5.49 8.84 -26.49
C LYS A 360 5.87 7.53 -25.83
N VAL A 361 5.25 7.20 -24.71
CA VAL A 361 5.31 5.87 -24.11
C VAL A 361 4.03 5.11 -24.46
N SER A 362 4.15 3.86 -24.90
CA SER A 362 3.01 3.02 -25.24
C SER A 362 3.23 1.56 -24.92
N GLY A 363 2.14 0.83 -24.74
CA GLY A 363 2.18 -0.62 -24.60
C GLY A 363 1.02 -1.32 -25.27
N ASP A 364 1.18 -2.63 -25.44
CA ASP A 364 0.19 -3.52 -26.02
C ASP A 364 0.33 -4.95 -25.49
N GLY A 365 -0.79 -5.68 -25.48
CA GLY A 365 -0.87 -7.11 -25.19
C GLY A 365 -0.78 -7.94 -26.47
N THR A 366 0.36 -8.61 -26.69
CA THR A 366 0.57 -9.45 -27.88
C THR A 366 0.57 -10.94 -27.53
N LYS A 367 -0.17 -11.73 -28.31
CA LYS A 367 -0.13 -13.19 -28.26
C LYS A 367 0.97 -13.71 -29.20
N VAL A 368 2.09 -14.14 -28.63
CA VAL A 368 3.27 -14.61 -29.39
C VAL A 368 3.17 -16.11 -29.75
N SER A 369 2.44 -16.90 -28.96
CA SER A 369 2.20 -18.32 -29.28
C SER A 369 0.79 -18.74 -28.83
N ARG A 370 0.41 -20.00 -29.09
CA ARG A 370 -0.90 -20.54 -28.64
C ARG A 370 -1.14 -20.35 -27.14
N ILE A 371 -0.08 -20.38 -26.33
CA ILE A 371 -0.13 -20.39 -24.86
C ILE A 371 0.58 -19.21 -24.19
N SER A 372 1.31 -18.38 -24.93
CA SER A 372 2.10 -17.28 -24.36
C SER A 372 1.57 -15.92 -24.78
N ASN A 373 1.06 -15.18 -23.80
CA ASN A 373 0.72 -13.77 -23.92
C ASN A 373 1.84 -12.94 -23.29
N TYR A 374 2.18 -11.85 -23.95
CA TYR A 374 3.15 -10.87 -23.47
C TYR A 374 2.53 -9.49 -23.48
N VAL A 375 2.89 -8.68 -22.51
CA VAL A 375 2.70 -7.23 -22.55
C VAL A 375 4.04 -6.61 -22.91
N VAL A 376 4.06 -5.80 -23.96
CA VAL A 376 5.26 -5.10 -24.43
C VAL A 376 5.03 -3.61 -24.20
N MET A 377 5.98 -2.97 -23.52
CA MET A 377 6.06 -1.52 -23.35
C MET A 377 7.19 -0.98 -24.20
N SER A 378 7.02 0.22 -24.72
CA SER A 378 7.97 0.87 -25.63
C SER A 378 7.83 2.38 -25.56
N PHE A 379 8.83 3.10 -26.05
CA PHE A 379 8.75 4.53 -26.25
C PHE A 379 9.34 4.96 -27.58
N SER A 380 9.00 6.17 -28.01
CA SER A 380 9.62 6.85 -29.14
C SER A 380 9.71 8.36 -28.88
N LEU A 381 10.68 9.02 -29.52
CA LEU A 381 10.75 10.47 -29.57
C LEU A 381 9.82 10.97 -30.69
N ILE A 382 8.94 11.92 -30.40
CA ILE A 382 8.00 12.49 -31.36
C ILE A 382 8.65 13.69 -32.05
N ASP A 383 8.92 13.54 -33.35
CA ASP A 383 9.21 14.66 -34.26
C ASP A 383 8.06 14.91 -35.22
N ASP A 384 8.03 16.12 -35.77
CA ASP A 384 7.01 16.56 -36.72
C ASP A 384 7.09 15.78 -38.07
N GLU A 385 8.19 15.09 -38.38
CA GLU A 385 8.39 14.38 -39.66
C GLU A 385 8.38 12.83 -39.59
N THR A 386 8.62 12.19 -38.43
CA THR A 386 8.94 10.74 -38.37
C THR A 386 8.02 9.88 -37.50
N SER A 387 6.86 10.41 -37.09
CA SER A 387 6.07 9.91 -35.94
C SER A 387 5.44 8.50 -36.02
N LEU A 388 5.67 7.69 -37.07
CA LEU A 388 4.94 6.42 -37.28
C LEU A 388 5.77 5.20 -37.72
N SER A 389 7.10 5.30 -37.84
CA SER A 389 7.92 4.13 -38.21
C SER A 389 8.28 3.26 -36.99
N SER A 390 8.11 1.94 -37.10
CA SER A 390 8.54 0.97 -36.09
C SER A 390 10.04 1.00 -35.81
N LEU A 391 10.85 1.56 -36.72
CA LEU A 391 12.30 1.71 -36.57
C LEU A 391 12.70 2.68 -35.46
N HIS A 392 11.83 3.61 -35.07
CA HIS A 392 12.11 4.59 -34.02
C HIS A 392 11.50 4.23 -32.66
N GLN A 393 10.90 3.04 -32.56
CA GLN A 393 10.28 2.55 -31.34
C GLN A 393 11.28 1.70 -30.56
N LYS A 394 11.62 2.15 -29.35
CA LYS A 394 12.53 1.45 -28.44
C LYS A 394 11.70 0.66 -27.43
N THR A 395 11.98 -0.64 -27.31
CA THR A 395 11.32 -1.50 -26.32
C THR A 395 11.83 -1.18 -24.92
N LEU A 396 10.91 -0.94 -23.98
CA LEU A 396 11.22 -0.66 -22.58
C LEU A 396 11.03 -1.88 -21.69
N ALA A 397 9.99 -2.67 -21.93
CA ALA A 397 9.71 -3.83 -21.10
C ALA A 397 8.97 -4.92 -21.87
N ILE A 398 9.22 -6.16 -21.47
CA ILE A 398 8.50 -7.35 -21.94
C ILE A 398 8.10 -8.16 -20.72
N VAL A 399 6.80 -8.39 -20.55
CA VAL A 399 6.25 -9.15 -19.41
C VAL A 399 5.40 -10.30 -19.91
N LYS A 400 5.70 -11.53 -19.49
CA LYS A 400 4.92 -12.72 -19.83
C LYS A 400 3.70 -12.82 -18.92
N CYS A 401 2.64 -12.10 -19.27
CA CYS A 401 1.40 -12.11 -18.50
C CYS A 401 0.16 -11.96 -19.39
N THR A 402 -1.00 -12.25 -18.81
CA THR A 402 -2.27 -11.83 -19.41
C THR A 402 -2.44 -10.33 -19.19
N GLU A 403 -2.94 -9.65 -20.24
CA GLU A 403 -3.25 -8.22 -20.22
C GLU A 403 -4.44 -7.97 -19.26
N ASN A 404 -4.11 -7.79 -17.98
CA ASN A 404 -5.04 -7.44 -16.91
C ASN A 404 -4.39 -6.40 -15.99
N TYR A 405 -5.25 -5.64 -15.28
CA TYR A 405 -4.80 -4.50 -14.49
C TYR A 405 -3.79 -4.88 -13.40
N GLU A 406 -4.05 -5.95 -12.63
CA GLU A 406 -3.20 -6.33 -11.50
C GLU A 406 -1.80 -6.80 -11.93
N ASN A 407 -1.70 -7.55 -13.03
CA ASN A 407 -0.43 -8.01 -13.57
C ASN A 407 0.40 -6.82 -14.07
N ILE A 408 -0.21 -5.90 -14.81
CA ILE A 408 0.47 -4.71 -15.33
C ILE A 408 0.90 -3.81 -14.18
N ARG A 409 0.00 -3.52 -13.25
CA ARG A 409 0.26 -2.68 -12.08
C ARG A 409 1.41 -3.21 -11.23
N SER A 410 1.44 -4.53 -10.98
CA SER A 410 2.47 -5.13 -10.14
C SER A 410 3.81 -5.28 -10.86
N SER A 411 3.80 -5.69 -12.14
CA SER A 411 5.03 -6.04 -12.86
C SER A 411 5.75 -4.82 -13.44
N LEU A 412 5.01 -3.79 -13.85
CA LEU A 412 5.57 -2.58 -14.45
C LEU A 412 5.63 -1.41 -13.48
N LYS A 413 5.43 -1.66 -12.19
CA LYS A 413 5.48 -0.62 -11.15
C LYS A 413 6.76 0.23 -11.22
N PRO A 414 7.98 -0.34 -11.25
CA PRO A 414 9.20 0.47 -11.28
C PRO A 414 9.28 1.35 -12.52
N LEU A 415 8.96 0.77 -13.69
CA LEU A 415 8.94 1.52 -14.94
C LEU A 415 7.94 2.69 -14.90
N PHE A 416 6.74 2.49 -14.34
CA PHE A 416 5.78 3.58 -14.19
C PHE A 416 6.23 4.62 -13.17
N ASP A 417 6.88 4.20 -12.09
CA ASP A 417 7.45 5.12 -11.10
C ASP A 417 8.53 6.00 -11.78
N ASP A 418 9.43 5.42 -12.59
CA ASP A 418 10.45 6.16 -13.37
C ASP A 418 9.83 7.13 -14.40
N ILE A 419 8.80 6.68 -15.14
CA ILE A 419 8.11 7.53 -16.13
C ILE A 419 7.46 8.72 -15.45
N ASN A 420 6.79 8.48 -14.31
CA ASN A 420 6.10 9.53 -13.56
C ASN A 420 7.09 10.51 -12.92
N GLU A 421 8.25 10.02 -12.45
CA GLU A 421 9.34 10.86 -11.95
C GLU A 421 9.82 11.81 -13.05
N LEU A 422 10.21 11.29 -14.22
CA LEU A 422 10.66 12.12 -15.34
C LEU A 422 9.57 13.10 -15.83
N TYR A 423 8.31 12.66 -15.86
CA TYR A 423 7.18 13.53 -16.17
C TYR A 423 7.03 14.67 -15.16
N SER A 424 7.26 14.41 -13.88
CA SER A 424 7.16 15.41 -12.81
C SER A 424 8.33 16.39 -12.79
N GLU A 425 9.55 15.92 -13.10
CA GLU A 425 10.73 16.76 -13.25
C GLU A 425 10.59 17.71 -14.46
N GLY A 426 9.96 17.22 -15.54
CA GLY A 426 9.71 17.98 -16.76
C GLY A 426 10.97 18.42 -17.52
N THR A 427 12.16 18.07 -17.03
CA THR A 427 13.44 18.39 -17.66
C THR A 427 14.47 17.29 -17.40
N ILE A 428 15.47 17.17 -18.27
CA ILE A 428 16.59 16.25 -18.09
C ILE A 428 17.91 16.95 -18.46
N LEU A 429 18.97 16.72 -17.67
CA LEU A 429 20.30 17.28 -17.89
C LEU A 429 21.19 16.22 -18.54
N ILE A 430 21.69 16.50 -19.75
CA ILE A 430 22.55 15.59 -20.50
C ILE A 430 23.74 16.40 -21.02
N GLU A 431 24.97 16.04 -20.62
CA GLU A 431 26.21 16.67 -21.10
C GLU A 431 26.16 18.21 -21.01
N ASP A 432 25.77 18.70 -19.83
CA ASP A 432 25.59 20.12 -19.48
C ASP A 432 24.50 20.87 -20.25
N ARG A 433 23.64 20.15 -20.99
CA ARG A 433 22.47 20.70 -21.68
C ARG A 433 21.17 20.26 -21.00
N GLN A 434 20.31 21.22 -20.69
CA GLN A 434 18.99 20.96 -20.14
C GLN A 434 17.95 20.86 -21.25
N TYR A 435 17.23 19.75 -21.30
CA TYR A 435 16.14 19.50 -22.25
C TYR A 435 14.80 19.56 -21.52
N GLU A 436 13.81 20.26 -22.06
CA GLU A 436 12.42 20.21 -21.58
C GLU A 436 11.78 18.92 -22.08
N ILE A 437 11.14 18.16 -21.20
CA ILE A 437 10.56 16.85 -21.50
C ILE A 437 9.04 16.93 -21.38
N GLU A 438 8.35 16.45 -22.42
CA GLU A 438 6.90 16.27 -22.41
C GLU A 438 6.58 14.81 -22.70
N VAL A 439 6.03 14.09 -21.72
CA VAL A 439 5.70 12.67 -21.84
C VAL A 439 4.22 12.49 -22.16
N PHE A 440 3.96 11.74 -23.23
CA PHE A 440 2.63 11.31 -23.66
C PHE A 440 2.49 9.82 -23.43
N PHE A 441 1.43 9.41 -22.73
CA PHE A 441 1.04 8.02 -22.63
C PHE A 441 0.03 7.67 -23.73
N GLY A 442 0.28 6.58 -24.46
CA GLY A 442 -0.56 6.11 -25.55
C GLY A 442 -0.63 4.59 -25.63
N GLY A 443 -1.37 4.10 -26.61
CA GLY A 443 -1.60 2.67 -26.82
C GLY A 443 -2.96 2.47 -27.48
N ASP A 444 -3.35 1.21 -27.65
CA ASP A 444 -4.74 0.94 -28.03
C ASP A 444 -5.69 1.39 -26.89
N MET A 445 -6.95 1.66 -27.24
CA MET A 445 -7.91 2.21 -26.27
C MET A 445 -8.13 1.25 -25.09
N LYS A 446 -8.09 -0.06 -25.34
CA LYS A 446 -8.32 -1.09 -24.33
C LYS A 446 -7.20 -1.10 -23.29
N PHE A 447 -5.95 -1.09 -23.75
CA PHE A 447 -4.73 -1.06 -22.96
C PHE A 447 -4.64 0.22 -22.12
N VAL A 448 -4.92 1.37 -22.74
CA VAL A 448 -4.92 2.66 -22.03
C VAL A 448 -5.98 2.67 -20.93
N GLN A 449 -7.21 2.25 -21.23
CA GLN A 449 -8.27 2.15 -20.22
C GLN A 449 -7.92 1.17 -19.11
N LEU A 450 -7.27 0.06 -19.45
CA LEU A 450 -6.83 -0.93 -18.50
C LEU A 450 -5.75 -0.36 -17.58
N CYS A 451 -4.73 0.32 -18.09
CA CYS A 451 -3.71 0.98 -17.27
C CYS A 451 -4.30 2.05 -16.34
N LEU A 452 -5.35 2.76 -16.78
CA LEU A 452 -6.07 3.76 -15.99
C LEU A 452 -7.11 3.17 -15.01
N GLY A 453 -7.34 1.85 -15.02
CA GLY A 453 -8.35 1.18 -14.19
C GLY A 453 -9.80 1.47 -14.61
N LEU A 454 -10.01 1.96 -15.84
CA LEU A 454 -11.32 2.36 -16.37
C LEU A 454 -12.07 1.22 -17.07
N SER A 455 -11.43 0.07 -17.28
CA SER A 455 -12.02 -1.13 -17.90
C SER A 455 -12.97 -1.90 -16.96
N SER A 456 -13.39 -1.29 -15.85
CA SER A 456 -14.31 -1.90 -14.88
C SER A 456 -15.77 -1.89 -15.36
N ALA A 457 -16.50 -2.95 -15.01
CA ALA A 457 -17.94 -3.04 -15.26
C ALA A 457 -18.75 -1.91 -14.61
N ILE A 458 -18.24 -1.34 -13.51
CA ILE A 458 -18.87 -0.23 -12.78
C ILE A 458 -18.39 1.16 -13.23
N ALA A 459 -17.50 1.26 -14.23
CA ALA A 459 -17.03 2.57 -14.69
C ALA A 459 -18.17 3.34 -15.36
N GLU A 460 -18.44 4.56 -14.88
CA GLU A 460 -19.54 5.43 -15.33
C GLU A 460 -19.32 5.99 -16.74
N TYR A 461 -18.06 6.17 -17.14
CA TYR A 461 -17.66 6.67 -18.46
C TYR A 461 -16.96 5.57 -19.27
N ALA A 462 -17.09 5.60 -20.60
CA ALA A 462 -16.48 4.61 -21.47
C ALA A 462 -14.95 4.77 -21.57
N CYS A 463 -14.42 6.00 -21.54
CA CYS A 463 -12.99 6.27 -21.44
C CYS A 463 -12.75 7.56 -20.64
N ARG A 464 -11.48 7.89 -20.35
CA ARG A 464 -11.11 9.06 -19.54
C ARG A 464 -11.53 10.40 -20.16
N TRP A 465 -11.65 10.43 -21.49
CA TRP A 465 -11.98 11.62 -22.28
C TRP A 465 -13.47 11.73 -22.62
N CYS A 466 -14.28 10.71 -22.31
CA CYS A 466 -15.71 10.77 -22.54
C CYS A 466 -16.35 11.80 -21.61
N LYS A 467 -17.11 12.73 -22.19
CA LYS A 467 -17.99 13.65 -21.45
C LYS A 467 -19.37 13.07 -21.18
N VAL A 468 -19.75 12.04 -21.95
CA VAL A 468 -21.04 11.36 -21.90
C VAL A 468 -20.92 10.07 -21.10
N SER A 469 -21.84 9.86 -20.16
CA SER A 469 -21.90 8.65 -19.34
C SER A 469 -22.25 7.42 -20.18
N LYS A 470 -21.88 6.22 -19.74
CA LYS A 470 -22.26 4.96 -20.40
C LYS A 470 -23.78 4.78 -20.48
N MET A 471 -24.54 5.34 -19.53
CA MET A 471 -26.00 5.29 -19.52
C MET A 471 -26.61 6.13 -20.64
N GLU A 472 -25.91 7.16 -21.09
CA GLU A 472 -26.36 8.09 -22.12
C GLU A 472 -25.64 7.88 -23.45
N ARG A 473 -24.85 6.81 -23.58
CA ARG A 473 -24.04 6.52 -24.79
C ARG A 473 -24.87 6.36 -26.08
N SER A 474 -26.17 6.10 -25.95
CA SER A 474 -27.10 6.00 -27.08
C SER A 474 -27.64 7.36 -27.53
N ASP A 475 -27.40 8.43 -26.77
CA ASP A 475 -27.84 9.78 -27.10
C ASP A 475 -26.73 10.55 -27.84
N PHE A 476 -26.76 10.45 -29.17
CA PHE A 476 -25.82 11.14 -30.07
C PHE A 476 -26.00 12.67 -30.09
N SER A 477 -26.99 13.23 -29.39
CA SER A 477 -27.12 14.68 -29.24
C SER A 477 -26.17 15.27 -28.19
N LYS A 478 -25.56 14.42 -27.34
CA LYS A 478 -24.69 14.81 -26.22
C LYS A 478 -23.19 14.64 -26.49
N SER A 479 -22.82 14.06 -27.64
CA SER A 479 -21.43 13.74 -28.04
C SER A 479 -20.62 14.93 -28.53
#